data_AF-H9FHN0-F1
#
_entry.id   AF-H9FHN0-F1
#
_cell.length_a   1.000
_cell.length_b   1.000
_cell.length_c   1.000
_cell.angle_alpha   90.00
_cell.angle_beta   90.00
_cell.angle_gamma   90.00
#
_symmetry.space_group_name_H-M   'P 1'
#
loop_
_entity.id
_entity.type
_entity.pdbx_description
1 polymer ?
#
loop_
_entity_poly.entity_id
_entity_poly.type
_entity_poly.pdbx_seq_one_letter_code
_entity_poly.pdbx_strand_id
1 'polypeptide(L)'
;VGSMFQYWKRFDLRRLQKELNSVASELSARQEESEHSHKHLIELRREFKKNVPEEIREMVAPVLKSFQAEVVALSKRSQEAEAAFLSVYKQLIEAPDPVPVFEAARGLDDRLQPPSFDPSGQPRRDLHTSWKRNPELLSPKEQREGTSPAGPTLTEGSRLPGIPGKALLTETLLQRNEAEKQKGLQEVQITLAARLGEAEEKIKVLHSALKATQAELLELRRKYDEEAASKADEVGLIMTNLEKANQRAEAAQREVESLREQLASVNSSIRLACCSPQGPSGDKVNFALCSGPRLEAALASKDREILRLLKDVQHLQSSLQELEEASANQIADLERQLTAKSEAIEKLEEKLQAQSDYEEIKTELSILKAMKLASSTCNLPQGMAKPEDSLLIAKEAFFPAQKFLLEKPSLLASPEEDPSEDDSIKDSLGTEQSYPSPQQLPPPPGPEDPLSPSPGQPLLGPGLGPDGPRT
;
A
#
# COMPACT_ATOMS: atom_id res chain seq x y z
N VAL A 1 -11.12 23.00 45.56
CA VAL A 1 -10.90 22.93 44.09
C VAL A 1 -9.85 23.98 43.75
N GLY A 2 -8.65 23.54 43.37
CA GLY A 2 -7.51 24.44 43.17
C GLY A 2 -7.76 25.42 42.03
N SER A 3 -7.38 26.68 42.22
CA SER A 3 -7.47 27.73 41.20
C SER A 3 -6.89 27.26 39.87
N MET A 4 -7.58 27.53 38.76
CA MET A 4 -7.18 27.22 37.37
C MET A 4 -5.71 27.61 37.10
N PHE A 5 -5.23 28.67 37.75
CA PHE A 5 -3.84 29.11 37.73
C PHE A 5 -2.85 28.05 38.25
N GLN A 6 -3.15 27.41 39.39
CA GLN A 6 -2.30 26.37 39.97
C GLN A 6 -2.29 25.10 39.12
N TYR A 7 -3.37 24.82 38.39
CA TYR A 7 -3.42 23.72 37.44
C TYR A 7 -2.46 23.96 36.27
N TRP A 8 -2.56 25.10 35.58
CA TRP A 8 -1.69 25.41 34.43
C TRP A 8 -0.21 25.54 34.81
N LYS A 9 0.08 26.06 36.01
CA LYS A 9 1.46 26.12 36.54
C LYS A 9 2.05 24.73 36.80
N ARG A 10 1.24 23.75 37.23
CA ARG A 10 1.67 22.36 37.42
C ARG A 10 1.69 21.56 36.12
N PHE A 11 0.80 21.87 35.19
CA PHE A 11 0.74 21.27 33.86
C PHE A 11 2.01 21.58 33.05
N ASP A 12 2.63 22.74 33.27
CA ASP A 12 3.91 23.15 32.67
C ASP A 12 3.92 22.95 31.14
N LEU A 13 3.12 23.78 30.46
CA LEU A 13 2.99 23.74 29.01
C LEU A 13 4.35 23.89 28.31
N ARG A 14 5.30 24.63 28.88
CA ARG A 14 6.63 24.83 28.30
C ARG A 14 7.45 23.55 28.29
N ARG A 15 7.38 22.76 29.37
CA ARG A 15 8.01 21.44 29.42
C ARG A 15 7.38 20.51 28.39
N LEU A 16 6.04 20.45 28.34
CA LEU A 16 5.34 19.63 27.35
C LEU A 16 5.70 20.03 25.92
N GLN A 17 5.78 21.33 25.63
CA GLN A 17 6.22 21.85 24.33
C GLN A 17 7.65 21.42 23.99
N LYS A 18 8.58 21.40 24.95
CA LYS A 18 9.95 20.88 24.72
C LYS A 18 9.96 19.38 24.44
N GLU A 19 9.20 18.59 25.20
CA GLU A 19 9.07 17.15 24.98
C GLU A 19 8.48 16.86 23.59
N LEU A 20 7.42 17.58 23.20
CA LEU A 20 6.81 17.47 21.87
C LEU A 20 7.75 17.89 20.72
N ASN A 21 8.53 18.96 20.88
CA ASN A 21 9.57 19.33 19.89
C ASN A 21 10.61 18.22 19.70
N SER A 22 11.02 17.57 20.79
CA SER A 22 11.96 16.45 20.74
C SER A 22 11.39 15.28 19.97
N VAL A 23 10.14 14.89 20.27
CA VAL A 23 9.44 13.81 19.58
C VAL A 23 9.24 14.15 18.10
N ALA A 24 8.85 15.39 17.77
CA ALA A 24 8.71 15.83 16.37
C ALA A 24 10.02 15.75 15.58
N SER A 25 11.14 16.10 16.21
CA SER A 25 12.48 16.01 15.59
C SER A 25 12.89 14.54 15.36
N GLU A 26 12.63 13.67 16.34
CA GLU A 26 12.87 12.23 16.20
C GLU A 26 11.97 11.60 15.14
N LEU A 27 10.72 12.07 15.01
CA LEU A 27 9.78 11.62 14.00
C LEU A 27 10.31 11.87 12.58
N SER A 28 10.90 13.04 12.34
CA SER A 28 11.53 13.35 11.04
C SER A 28 12.67 12.39 10.70
N ALA A 29 13.52 12.05 11.68
CA ALA A 29 14.60 11.09 11.47
C ALA A 29 14.07 9.67 11.18
N ARG A 30 13.02 9.24 11.90
CA ARG A 30 12.38 7.93 11.67
C ARG A 30 11.68 7.86 10.32
N GLN A 31 11.12 8.97 9.83
CA GLN A 31 10.49 9.02 8.52
C GLN A 31 11.53 8.84 7.40
N GLU A 32 12.70 9.48 7.52
CA GLU A 32 13.82 9.29 6.60
C GLU A 32 14.35 7.83 6.62
N GLU A 33 14.50 7.23 7.81
CA GLU A 33 14.92 5.83 7.96
C GLU A 33 13.91 4.86 7.34
N SER A 34 12.61 5.09 7.57
CA SER A 34 11.53 4.31 6.98
C SER A 34 11.53 4.37 5.45
N GLU A 35 11.74 5.56 4.88
CA GLU A 35 11.88 5.73 3.42
C GLU A 35 13.11 5.00 2.87
N HIS A 36 14.24 5.05 3.59
CA HIS A 36 15.47 4.34 3.20
C HIS A 36 15.28 2.82 3.25
N SER A 37 14.71 2.31 4.35
CA SER A 37 14.37 0.90 4.54
C SER A 37 13.41 0.40 3.47
N HIS A 38 12.38 1.19 3.12
CA HIS A 38 11.44 0.86 2.06
C HIS A 38 12.13 0.74 0.69
N LYS A 39 13.01 1.69 0.35
CA LYS A 39 13.81 1.63 -0.89
C LYS A 39 14.70 0.39 -0.91
N HIS A 40 15.39 0.11 0.19
CA HIS A 40 16.23 -1.08 0.32
C HIS A 40 15.43 -2.39 0.17
N LEU A 41 14.22 -2.46 0.73
CA LEU A 41 13.34 -3.62 0.60
C LEU A 41 12.88 -3.83 -0.86
N ILE A 42 12.60 -2.75 -1.59
CA ILE A 42 12.27 -2.82 -3.03
C ILE A 42 13.46 -3.37 -3.82
N GLU A 43 14.68 -2.93 -3.51
CA GLU A 43 15.90 -3.42 -4.14
C GLU A 43 16.12 -4.91 -3.85
N LEU A 44 16.02 -5.33 -2.58
CA LEU A 44 16.09 -6.75 -2.18
C LEU A 44 15.04 -7.60 -2.90
N ARG A 45 13.80 -7.10 -3.01
CA ARG A 45 12.73 -7.80 -3.73
C ARG A 45 13.04 -7.89 -5.24
N ARG A 46 13.61 -6.85 -5.83
CA ARG A 46 14.02 -6.83 -7.24
C ARG A 46 15.15 -7.83 -7.49
N GLU A 47 16.14 -7.86 -6.61
CA GLU A 47 17.28 -8.76 -6.67
C GLU A 47 16.85 -10.22 -6.48
N PHE A 48 15.97 -10.48 -5.50
CA PHE A 48 15.33 -11.79 -5.33
C PHE A 48 14.61 -12.22 -6.60
N LYS A 49 13.81 -11.33 -7.22
CA LYS A 49 13.08 -11.65 -8.45
C LYS A 49 14.03 -11.94 -9.62
N LYS A 50 15.20 -11.29 -9.67
CA LYS A 50 16.21 -11.48 -10.72
C LYS A 50 16.99 -12.79 -10.56
N ASN A 51 17.32 -13.17 -9.34
CA ASN A 51 18.27 -14.26 -9.06
C ASN A 51 17.61 -15.61 -8.73
N VAL A 52 16.29 -15.64 -8.56
CA VAL A 52 15.56 -16.86 -8.17
C VAL A 52 14.80 -17.46 -9.37
N PRO A 53 14.89 -18.80 -9.57
CA PRO A 53 14.14 -19.52 -10.60
C PRO A 53 12.63 -19.28 -10.57
N GLU A 54 11.97 -19.40 -11.73
CA GLU A 54 10.54 -19.11 -11.88
C GLU A 54 9.66 -20.00 -10.98
N GLU A 55 10.00 -21.29 -10.82
CA GLU A 55 9.20 -22.20 -10.00
C GLU A 55 9.16 -21.77 -8.52
N ILE A 56 10.31 -21.34 -7.99
CA ILE A 56 10.41 -20.85 -6.60
C ILE A 56 9.74 -19.48 -6.47
N ARG A 57 9.87 -18.62 -7.49
CA ARG A 57 9.21 -17.32 -7.52
C ARG A 57 7.69 -17.46 -7.47
N GLU A 58 7.12 -18.40 -8.22
CA GLU A 58 5.67 -18.67 -8.21
C GLU A 58 5.21 -19.23 -6.86
N MET A 59 5.99 -20.13 -6.25
CA MET A 59 5.67 -20.67 -4.92
C MET A 59 5.69 -19.59 -3.82
N VAL A 60 6.63 -18.65 -3.88
CA VAL A 60 6.84 -17.61 -2.87
C VAL A 60 6.04 -16.33 -3.19
N ALA A 61 5.51 -16.17 -4.41
CA ALA A 61 4.77 -14.99 -4.85
C ALA A 61 3.55 -14.65 -3.97
N PRO A 62 2.70 -15.60 -3.54
CA PRO A 62 1.60 -15.31 -2.63
C PRO A 62 2.10 -14.73 -1.30
N VAL A 63 3.18 -15.31 -0.75
CA VAL A 63 3.80 -14.86 0.51
C VAL A 63 4.36 -13.45 0.37
N LEU A 64 5.15 -13.18 -0.68
CA LEU A 64 5.70 -11.85 -0.94
C LEU A 64 4.62 -10.81 -1.20
N LYS A 65 3.51 -11.17 -1.86
CA LYS A 65 2.36 -10.28 -2.05
C LYS A 65 1.70 -9.95 -0.71
N SER A 66 1.49 -10.94 0.17
CA SER A 66 0.94 -10.72 1.50
C SER A 66 1.86 -9.86 2.38
N PHE A 67 3.16 -10.12 2.39
CA PHE A 67 4.13 -9.26 3.10
C PHE A 67 4.16 -7.85 2.55
N GLN A 68 4.15 -7.68 1.21
CA GLN A 68 4.09 -6.36 0.59
C GLN A 68 2.83 -5.60 1.00
N ALA A 69 1.67 -6.28 1.03
CA ALA A 69 0.41 -5.69 1.46
C ALA A 69 0.46 -5.24 2.93
N GLU A 70 0.99 -6.07 3.82
CA GLU A 70 1.13 -5.75 5.25
C GLU A 70 2.11 -4.58 5.47
N VAL A 71 3.27 -4.58 4.80
CA VAL A 71 4.25 -3.48 4.89
C VAL A 71 3.63 -2.17 4.41
N VAL A 72 2.87 -2.19 3.32
CA VAL A 72 2.17 -0.99 2.82
C VAL A 72 1.09 -0.53 3.80
N ALA A 73 0.29 -1.46 4.34
CA ALA A 73 -0.76 -1.14 5.31
C ALA A 73 -0.18 -0.56 6.61
N LEU A 74 0.92 -1.14 7.11
CA LEU A 74 1.63 -0.65 8.29
C LEU A 74 2.25 0.73 8.04
N SER A 75 2.91 0.92 6.89
CA SER A 75 3.51 2.21 6.51
C SER A 75 2.44 3.30 6.43
N LYS A 76 1.28 2.98 5.83
CA LYS A 76 0.14 3.90 5.76
C LYS A 76 -0.40 4.24 7.15
N ARG A 77 -0.61 3.25 8.02
CA ARG A 77 -1.08 3.47 9.40
C ARG A 77 -0.09 4.32 10.22
N SER A 78 1.22 4.12 10.02
CA SER A 78 2.27 4.95 10.63
C SER A 78 2.19 6.39 10.14
N GLN A 79 2.14 6.61 8.83
CA GLN A 79 2.02 7.94 8.23
C GLN A 79 0.75 8.69 8.69
N GLU A 80 -0.38 7.99 8.81
CA GLU A 80 -1.62 8.58 9.33
C GLU A 80 -1.49 8.98 10.80
N ALA A 81 -0.85 8.15 11.63
CA ALA A 81 -0.60 8.45 13.03
C ALA A 81 0.40 9.62 13.19
N GLU A 82 1.46 9.65 12.38
CA GLU A 82 2.45 10.73 12.29
C GLU A 82 1.78 12.05 11.88
N ALA A 83 0.94 12.03 10.85
CA ALA A 83 0.19 13.21 10.41
C ALA A 83 -0.78 13.72 11.49
N ALA A 84 -1.48 12.82 12.19
CA ALA A 84 -2.35 13.18 13.30
C ALA A 84 -1.57 13.81 14.45
N PHE A 85 -0.41 13.25 14.81
CA PHE A 85 0.49 13.81 15.81
C PHE A 85 0.95 15.22 15.41
N LEU A 86 1.44 15.40 14.18
CA LEU A 86 1.93 16.69 13.70
C LEU A 86 0.82 17.76 13.66
N SER A 87 -0.41 17.36 13.35
CA SER A 87 -1.58 18.25 13.39
C SER A 87 -1.85 18.79 14.79
N VAL A 88 -1.86 17.91 15.81
CA VAL A 88 -2.05 18.31 17.22
C VAL A 88 -0.84 19.09 17.74
N TYR A 89 0.37 18.63 17.41
CA TYR A 89 1.62 19.28 17.77
C TYR A 89 1.66 20.74 17.30
N LYS A 90 1.29 21.00 16.04
CA LYS A 90 1.23 22.37 15.49
C LYS A 90 0.32 23.27 16.31
N GLN A 91 -0.86 22.78 16.70
CA GLN A 91 -1.79 23.56 17.53
C GLN A 91 -1.24 23.83 18.93
N LEU A 92 -0.54 22.86 19.53
CA LEU A 92 0.01 22.97 20.89
C LEU A 92 1.28 23.85 20.96
N ILE A 93 2.08 23.89 19.90
CA ILE A 93 3.30 24.72 19.88
C ILE A 93 3.01 26.18 19.56
N GLU A 94 1.95 26.45 18.79
CA GLU A 94 1.46 27.80 18.50
C GLU A 94 0.67 28.42 19.67
N ALA A 95 0.19 27.59 20.62
CA ALA A 95 -0.57 28.06 21.77
C ALA A 95 0.33 28.86 22.76
N PRO A 96 -0.03 30.12 23.09
CA PRO A 96 0.70 30.89 24.08
C PRO A 96 0.51 30.31 25.49
N ASP A 97 1.56 30.41 26.31
CA ASP A 97 1.48 30.00 27.72
C ASP A 97 0.42 30.83 28.46
N PRO A 98 -0.62 30.19 29.06
CA PRO A 98 -1.66 30.92 29.77
C PRO A 98 -1.23 31.36 31.17
N VAL A 99 -0.15 30.81 31.72
CA VAL A 99 0.33 31.12 33.09
C VAL A 99 0.66 32.62 33.26
N PRO A 100 1.42 33.27 32.36
CA PRO A 100 1.66 34.72 32.41
C PRO A 100 0.39 35.58 32.42
N VAL A 101 -0.64 35.17 31.66
CA VAL A 101 -1.92 35.90 31.59
C VAL A 101 -2.67 35.79 32.92
N PHE A 102 -2.68 34.60 33.52
CA PHE A 102 -3.29 34.39 34.84
C PHE A 102 -2.52 35.10 35.97
N GLU A 103 -1.19 35.19 35.91
CA GLU A 103 -0.40 35.98 36.87
C GLU A 103 -0.71 37.48 36.76
N ALA A 104 -0.81 38.01 35.55
CA ALA A 104 -1.16 39.41 35.32
C ALA A 104 -2.59 39.74 35.79
N ALA A 105 -3.56 38.85 35.51
CA ALA A 105 -4.95 39.01 35.96
C ALA A 105 -5.06 38.97 37.49
N ARG A 106 -4.31 38.08 38.14
CA ARG A 106 -4.25 38.02 39.62
C ARG A 106 -3.57 39.25 40.22
N GLY A 107 -2.51 39.76 39.60
CA GLY A 107 -1.85 40.99 40.04
C GLY A 107 -2.75 42.24 39.91
N LEU A 108 -3.69 42.24 38.95
CA LEU A 108 -4.73 43.25 38.83
C LEU A 108 -5.83 43.07 39.88
N ASP A 109 -6.25 41.84 40.19
CA ASP A 109 -7.22 41.55 41.25
C ASP A 109 -6.69 41.94 42.65
N ASP A 110 -5.42 41.60 42.93
CA ASP A 110 -4.72 42.02 44.16
C ASP A 110 -4.54 43.55 44.24
N ARG A 111 -4.52 44.27 43.09
CA ARG A 111 -4.50 45.74 43.03
C ARG A 111 -5.88 46.40 43.03
N LEU A 112 -6.92 45.67 42.63
CA LEU A 112 -8.31 46.13 42.57
C LEU A 112 -9.07 45.83 43.86
N GLN A 113 -8.54 45.03 44.78
CA GLN A 113 -9.02 45.03 46.17
C GLN A 113 -8.71 46.39 46.82
N PRO A 114 -9.72 47.24 47.09
CA PRO A 114 -9.55 48.42 47.90
C PRO A 114 -9.52 48.00 49.38
N PRO A 115 -8.80 48.68 50.28
CA PRO A 115 -9.13 48.60 51.69
C PRO A 115 -10.60 49.02 51.84
N SER A 116 -11.35 48.28 52.65
CA SER A 116 -12.77 48.49 53.02
C SER A 116 -13.32 49.92 52.86
N PHE A 117 -14.63 50.03 52.52
CA PHE A 117 -15.54 51.22 52.46
C PHE A 117 -16.01 51.57 51.03
N ASP A 118 -17.26 51.96 50.70
CA ASP A 118 -18.54 52.22 51.39
C ASP A 118 -19.65 52.21 50.29
N PRO A 119 -20.95 51.92 50.54
CA PRO A 119 -21.96 51.81 49.49
C PRO A 119 -22.78 53.10 49.35
N SER A 120 -22.38 54.03 48.47
CA SER A 120 -23.35 54.97 47.88
C SER A 120 -22.87 55.58 46.55
N GLY A 121 -23.69 55.44 45.50
CA GLY A 121 -23.71 56.38 44.38
C GLY A 121 -23.11 55.94 43.03
N GLN A 122 -24.01 55.52 42.13
CA GLN A 122 -24.02 55.70 40.66
C GLN A 122 -23.48 54.59 39.73
N PRO A 123 -24.29 54.10 38.76
CA PRO A 123 -23.88 53.08 37.78
C PRO A 123 -23.26 53.70 36.51
N ARG A 124 -22.04 53.26 36.18
CA ARG A 124 -21.37 53.49 34.89
C ARG A 124 -22.12 52.79 33.75
N ARG A 125 -22.86 53.54 32.93
CA ARG A 125 -23.40 53.10 31.64
C ARG A 125 -22.66 53.82 30.50
N ASP A 126 -21.46 53.36 30.13
CA ASP A 126 -20.71 53.95 28.99
C ASP A 126 -19.79 52.95 28.24
N LEU A 127 -20.03 51.64 28.31
CA LEU A 127 -19.25 50.67 27.51
C LEU A 127 -20.03 49.99 26.37
N HIS A 128 -21.35 50.19 26.26
CA HIS A 128 -22.17 49.42 25.32
C HIS A 128 -22.42 50.10 23.97
N THR A 129 -22.04 51.37 23.81
CA THR A 129 -22.25 52.18 22.60
C THR A 129 -21.08 52.17 21.61
N SER A 130 -19.88 51.73 22.04
CA SER A 130 -18.67 51.76 21.18
C SER A 130 -18.56 50.58 20.19
N TRP A 131 -19.30 49.49 20.40
CA TRP A 131 -19.10 48.25 19.62
C TRP A 131 -19.93 48.18 18.32
N LYS A 132 -20.88 49.10 18.10
CA LYS A 132 -21.89 48.97 17.03
C LYS A 132 -21.72 49.96 15.85
N ARG A 133 -20.48 50.33 15.53
CA ARG A 133 -20.17 51.12 14.33
C ARG A 133 -18.82 50.72 13.75
N ASN A 134 -18.81 49.63 12.97
CA ASN A 134 -17.84 49.33 11.89
C ASN A 134 -18.24 48.00 11.23
N PRO A 135 -18.76 48.04 9.99
CA PRO A 135 -18.13 47.25 8.94
C PRO A 135 -18.29 47.87 7.54
N GLU A 136 -17.45 48.83 7.15
CA GLU A 136 -17.37 49.34 5.77
C GLU A 136 -15.97 49.94 5.53
N LEU A 137 -14.92 49.11 5.47
CA LEU A 137 -13.59 49.53 4.98
C LEU A 137 -12.84 48.28 4.50
N LEU A 138 -12.70 48.11 3.18
CA LEU A 138 -11.50 47.62 2.46
C LEU A 138 -11.85 47.33 0.98
N SER A 139 -11.93 48.38 0.16
CA SER A 139 -11.71 48.29 -1.29
C SER A 139 -10.49 49.17 -1.62
N PRO A 140 -9.37 48.62 -2.10
CA PRO A 140 -8.18 49.41 -2.42
C PRO A 140 -8.41 50.37 -3.60
N LYS A 141 -8.10 51.65 -3.37
CA LYS A 141 -7.89 52.69 -4.39
C LYS A 141 -6.72 52.30 -5.29
N GLU A 142 -6.91 52.35 -6.61
CA GLU A 142 -5.83 52.70 -7.54
C GLU A 142 -5.99 54.17 -7.97
N GLN A 143 -4.88 54.87 -7.80
CA GLN A 143 -4.66 56.29 -8.00
C GLN A 143 -4.30 56.53 -9.47
N ARG A 144 -5.14 57.25 -10.21
CA ARG A 144 -4.80 57.84 -11.50
C ARG A 144 -4.81 59.35 -11.37
N GLU A 145 -3.62 59.91 -11.32
CA GLU A 145 -3.31 61.34 -11.31
C GLU A 145 -2.80 61.75 -12.71
N GLY A 146 -3.03 63.01 -13.12
CA GLY A 146 -2.39 63.61 -14.31
C GLY A 146 -3.35 63.96 -15.46
N THR A 147 -4.15 65.03 -15.38
CA THR A 147 -3.87 66.39 -15.88
C THR A 147 -3.93 66.55 -17.41
N SER A 148 -5.01 67.14 -17.92
CA SER A 148 -5.06 67.85 -19.22
C SER A 148 -5.13 69.36 -18.96
N PRO A 149 -4.36 70.20 -19.67
CA PRO A 149 -4.65 71.62 -19.78
C PRO A 149 -5.29 71.99 -21.12
N ALA A 150 -6.02 73.09 -21.07
CA ALA A 150 -6.82 73.73 -22.11
C ALA A 150 -6.02 74.15 -23.37
N GLY A 151 -6.74 74.34 -24.48
CA GLY A 151 -6.23 74.78 -25.78
C GLY A 151 -5.75 76.25 -25.84
N PRO A 152 -5.29 76.69 -27.02
CA PRO A 152 -6.07 77.72 -27.73
C PRO A 152 -6.07 77.60 -29.28
N THR A 153 -7.01 78.33 -29.86
CA THR A 153 -7.30 78.63 -31.27
C THR A 153 -6.25 79.52 -31.97
N LEU A 154 -6.32 79.62 -33.31
CA LEU A 154 -5.68 80.54 -34.31
C LEU A 154 -4.88 79.73 -35.36
N THR A 155 -4.75 80.03 -36.66
CA THR A 155 -5.32 80.99 -37.63
C THR A 155 -4.74 80.62 -39.00
N GLU A 156 -5.59 80.66 -40.02
CA GLU A 156 -5.38 81.15 -41.40
C GLU A 156 -3.98 81.10 -42.08
N GLY A 157 -3.94 80.46 -43.25
CA GLY A 157 -3.41 81.04 -44.49
C GLY A 157 -1.89 81.23 -44.67
N SER A 158 -1.25 80.36 -45.47
CA SER A 158 -0.21 80.80 -46.41
C SER A 158 0.00 79.78 -47.54
N ARG A 159 -0.50 80.12 -48.73
CA ARG A 159 0.05 79.59 -49.99
C ARG A 159 1.25 80.48 -50.34
N LEU A 160 2.41 79.91 -50.66
CA LEU A 160 3.32 80.31 -51.75
C LEU A 160 4.46 79.25 -51.89
N PRO A 161 5.11 79.16 -53.07
CA PRO A 161 5.63 77.91 -53.62
C PRO A 161 7.13 77.66 -53.36
N GLY A 162 7.49 76.37 -53.26
CA GLY A 162 8.77 75.85 -53.75
C GLY A 162 9.93 75.75 -52.75
N ILE A 163 10.02 74.62 -52.03
CA ILE A 163 11.27 73.83 -51.90
C ILE A 163 10.87 72.34 -51.85
N PRO A 164 11.15 71.52 -52.89
CA PRO A 164 10.72 70.11 -52.96
C PRO A 164 11.29 69.21 -51.85
N GLY A 165 12.39 69.63 -51.20
CA GLY A 165 13.10 68.78 -50.22
C GLY A 165 12.58 68.81 -48.79
N LYS A 166 11.93 69.89 -48.31
CA LYS A 166 11.48 69.99 -46.90
C LYS A 166 10.14 69.30 -46.65
N ALA A 167 9.19 69.42 -47.59
CA ALA A 167 7.89 68.75 -47.49
C ALA A 167 8.04 67.22 -47.54
N LEU A 168 8.92 66.73 -48.42
CA LEU A 168 9.23 65.31 -48.56
C LEU A 168 9.81 64.72 -47.27
N LEU A 169 10.70 65.44 -46.58
CA LEU A 169 11.27 65.01 -45.30
C LEU A 169 10.24 64.94 -44.17
N THR A 170 9.34 65.94 -44.08
CA THR A 170 8.24 65.92 -43.09
C THR A 170 7.22 64.81 -43.35
N GLU A 171 6.93 64.53 -44.62
CA GLU A 171 6.05 63.43 -45.03
C GLU A 171 6.68 62.06 -44.72
N THR A 172 7.98 61.91 -44.97
CA THR A 172 8.72 60.67 -44.64
C THR A 172 8.77 60.42 -43.13
N LEU A 173 8.91 61.47 -42.31
CA LEU A 173 8.87 61.36 -40.84
C LEU A 173 7.49 61.00 -40.30
N LEU A 174 6.41 61.56 -40.88
CA LEU A 174 5.03 61.21 -40.54
C LEU A 174 4.72 59.76 -40.89
N GLN A 175 5.09 59.31 -42.09
CA GLN A 175 4.94 57.90 -42.50
C GLN A 175 5.70 56.95 -41.57
N ARG A 176 6.91 57.33 -41.15
CA ARG A 176 7.68 56.55 -40.18
C ARG A 176 6.98 56.49 -38.82
N ASN A 177 6.42 57.61 -38.34
CA ASN A 177 5.69 57.66 -37.07
C ASN A 177 4.41 56.80 -37.11
N GLU A 178 3.66 56.86 -38.21
CA GLU A 178 2.49 56.02 -38.44
C GLU A 178 2.85 54.55 -38.52
N ALA A 179 3.93 54.20 -39.23
CA ALA A 179 4.45 52.83 -39.28
C ALA A 179 4.90 52.32 -37.91
N GLU A 180 5.58 53.15 -37.11
CA GLU A 180 5.97 52.81 -35.74
C GLU A 180 4.75 52.66 -34.82
N LYS A 181 3.71 53.49 -34.97
CA LYS A 181 2.42 53.33 -34.28
C LYS A 181 1.71 52.03 -34.67
N GLN A 182 1.67 51.73 -35.97
CA GLN A 182 1.07 50.50 -36.49
C GLN A 182 1.80 49.28 -35.92
N LYS A 183 3.13 49.31 -35.89
CA LYS A 183 3.97 48.27 -35.31
C LYS A 183 3.72 48.12 -33.81
N GLY A 184 3.65 49.21 -33.05
CA GLY A 184 3.34 49.18 -31.63
C GLY A 184 1.95 48.60 -31.33
N LEU A 185 0.93 48.95 -32.13
CA LEU A 185 -0.40 48.35 -32.01
C LEU A 185 -0.38 46.85 -32.33
N GLN A 186 0.40 46.43 -33.33
CA GLN A 186 0.55 45.02 -33.67
C GLN A 186 1.28 44.23 -32.58
N GLU A 187 2.34 44.80 -31.99
CA GLU A 187 3.03 44.21 -30.83
C GLU A 187 2.10 44.05 -29.61
N VAL A 188 1.27 45.05 -29.33
CA VAL A 188 0.25 44.96 -28.26
C VAL A 188 -0.80 43.89 -28.59
N GLN A 189 -1.26 43.81 -29.84
CA GLN A 189 -2.24 42.79 -30.25
C GLN A 189 -1.68 41.36 -30.13
N ILE A 190 -0.42 41.14 -30.53
CA ILE A 190 0.27 39.86 -30.36
C ILE A 190 0.40 39.50 -28.88
N THR A 191 0.82 40.47 -28.05
CA THR A 191 0.96 40.25 -26.60
C THR A 191 -0.37 39.92 -25.92
N LEU A 192 -1.45 40.61 -26.32
CA LEU A 192 -2.78 40.36 -25.80
C LEU A 192 -3.30 38.97 -26.22
N ALA A 193 -3.08 38.58 -27.47
CA ALA A 193 -3.44 37.25 -27.97
C ALA A 193 -2.68 36.14 -27.23
N ALA A 194 -1.38 36.33 -26.96
CA ALA A 194 -0.58 35.40 -26.17
C ALA A 194 -1.13 35.25 -24.74
N ARG A 195 -1.42 36.37 -24.06
CA ARG A 195 -2.01 36.34 -22.71
C ARG A 195 -3.40 35.70 -22.67
N LEU A 196 -4.21 35.90 -23.71
CA LEU A 196 -5.51 35.24 -23.84
C LEU A 196 -5.32 33.71 -23.96
N GLY A 197 -4.41 33.27 -24.83
CA GLY A 197 -4.11 31.85 -25.00
C GLY A 197 -3.58 31.18 -23.72
N GLU A 198 -2.70 31.86 -22.99
CA GLU A 198 -2.23 31.39 -21.67
C GLU A 198 -3.37 31.27 -20.65
N ALA A 199 -4.30 32.24 -20.62
CA ALA A 199 -5.45 32.20 -19.73
C ALA A 199 -6.43 31.08 -20.11
N GLU A 200 -6.67 30.86 -21.41
CA GLU A 200 -7.50 29.75 -21.91
C GLU A 200 -6.90 28.39 -21.55
N GLU A 201 -5.57 28.23 -21.68
CA GLU A 201 -4.90 27.00 -21.30
C GLU A 201 -4.95 26.77 -19.78
N LYS A 202 -4.77 27.83 -18.99
CA LYS A 202 -4.93 27.75 -17.54
C LYS A 202 -6.35 27.33 -17.14
N ILE A 203 -7.38 27.82 -17.84
CA ILE A 203 -8.77 27.40 -17.62
C ILE A 203 -8.94 25.91 -17.94
N LYS A 204 -8.39 25.41 -19.06
CA LYS A 204 -8.45 23.98 -19.41
C LYS A 204 -7.77 23.10 -18.36
N VAL A 205 -6.57 23.49 -17.92
CA VAL A 205 -5.83 22.77 -16.87
C VAL A 205 -6.65 22.73 -15.59
N LEU A 206 -7.15 23.87 -15.11
CA LEU A 206 -8.00 23.93 -13.91
C LEU A 206 -9.26 23.09 -14.04
N HIS A 207 -9.90 23.10 -15.21
CA HIS A 207 -11.11 22.31 -15.46
C HIS A 207 -10.80 20.79 -15.47
N SER A 208 -9.66 20.40 -16.02
CA SER A 208 -9.20 19.01 -16.00
C SER A 208 -8.85 18.55 -14.57
N ALA A 209 -8.20 19.41 -13.78
CA ALA A 209 -7.90 19.14 -12.38
C ALA A 209 -9.17 19.03 -11.54
N LEU A 210 -10.16 19.91 -11.75
CA LEU A 210 -11.46 19.82 -11.11
C LEU A 210 -12.15 18.48 -11.41
N LYS A 211 -12.18 18.06 -12.68
CA LYS A 211 -12.76 16.77 -13.07
C LYS A 211 -12.02 15.58 -12.44
N ALA A 212 -10.69 15.62 -12.39
CA ALA A 212 -9.89 14.60 -11.73
C ALA A 212 -10.22 14.51 -10.23
N THR A 213 -10.24 15.65 -9.52
CA THR A 213 -10.59 15.67 -8.08
C THR A 213 -12.03 15.23 -7.81
N GLN A 214 -12.98 15.55 -8.70
CA GLN A 214 -14.35 15.05 -8.59
C GLN A 214 -14.42 13.52 -8.76
N ALA A 215 -13.68 12.96 -9.71
CA ALA A 215 -13.61 11.51 -9.92
C ALA A 215 -12.97 10.80 -8.71
N GLU A 216 -11.88 11.35 -8.17
CA GLU A 216 -11.22 10.85 -6.96
C GLU A 216 -12.15 10.88 -5.75
N LEU A 217 -12.96 11.94 -5.59
CA LEU A 217 -13.93 12.05 -4.50
C LEU A 217 -15.02 10.97 -4.58
N LEU A 218 -15.54 10.70 -5.79
CA LEU A 218 -16.52 9.63 -6.01
C LEU A 218 -15.92 8.25 -5.75
N GLU A 219 -14.69 8.01 -6.19
CA GLU A 219 -13.99 6.74 -5.95
C GLU A 219 -13.68 6.55 -4.45
N LEU A 220 -13.30 7.61 -3.74
CA LEU A 220 -13.10 7.55 -2.30
C LEU A 220 -14.41 7.26 -1.56
N ARG A 221 -15.52 7.86 -2.01
CA ARG A 221 -16.84 7.59 -1.45
C ARG A 221 -17.25 6.12 -1.66
N ARG A 222 -17.03 5.59 -2.86
CA ARG A 222 -17.27 4.18 -3.19
C ARG A 222 -16.45 3.24 -2.30
N LYS A 223 -15.16 3.52 -2.11
CA LYS A 223 -14.28 2.74 -1.23
C LYS A 223 -14.73 2.79 0.22
N TYR A 224 -15.15 3.95 0.71
CA TYR A 224 -15.68 4.08 2.08
C TYR A 224 -16.95 3.23 2.26
N ASP A 225 -17.88 3.29 1.31
CA ASP A 225 -19.13 2.52 1.38
C ASP A 225 -18.86 1.00 1.30
N GLU A 226 -17.89 0.58 0.48
CA GLU A 226 -17.42 -0.82 0.38
C GLU A 226 -16.75 -1.30 1.67
N GLU A 227 -15.86 -0.50 2.27
CA GLU A 227 -15.23 -0.82 3.56
C GLU A 227 -16.27 -0.88 4.69
N ALA A 228 -17.26 0.02 4.69
CA ALA A 228 -18.34 -0.01 5.65
C ALA A 228 -19.19 -1.29 5.52
N ALA A 229 -19.48 -1.73 4.30
CA ALA A 229 -20.18 -3.00 4.05
C ALA A 229 -19.35 -4.20 4.53
N SER A 230 -18.06 -4.26 4.16
CA SER A 230 -17.16 -5.34 4.58
C SER A 230 -17.02 -5.43 6.12
N LYS A 231 -16.94 -4.29 6.81
CA LYS A 231 -16.92 -4.27 8.28
C LYS A 231 -18.23 -4.74 8.90
N ALA A 232 -19.37 -4.40 8.29
CA ALA A 232 -20.67 -4.89 8.74
C ALA A 232 -20.75 -6.42 8.62
N ASP A 233 -20.24 -6.99 7.52
CA ASP A 233 -20.17 -8.44 7.31
C ASP A 233 -19.25 -9.13 8.32
N GLU A 234 -18.08 -8.56 8.61
CA GLU A 234 -17.14 -9.07 9.62
C GLU A 234 -17.77 -9.09 11.02
N VAL A 235 -18.41 -7.98 11.41
CA VAL A 235 -19.15 -7.90 12.68
C VAL A 235 -20.27 -8.94 12.73
N GLY A 236 -21.01 -9.12 11.63
CA GLY A 236 -22.02 -10.16 11.50
C GLY A 236 -21.44 -11.55 11.76
N LEU A 237 -20.30 -11.87 11.15
CA LEU A 237 -19.62 -13.15 11.36
C LEU A 237 -19.18 -13.33 12.82
N ILE A 238 -18.59 -12.29 13.44
CA ILE A 238 -18.19 -12.32 14.85
C ILE A 238 -19.40 -12.56 15.76
N MET A 239 -20.53 -11.89 15.52
CA MET A 239 -21.77 -12.10 16.27
C MET A 239 -22.26 -13.55 16.14
N THR A 240 -22.24 -14.14 14.94
CA THR A 240 -22.65 -15.55 14.77
C THR A 240 -21.71 -16.53 15.46
N ASN A 241 -20.40 -16.26 15.46
CA ASN A 241 -19.41 -17.09 16.15
C ASN A 241 -19.54 -16.97 17.68
N LEU A 242 -19.81 -15.77 18.19
CA LEU A 242 -20.10 -15.52 19.59
C LEU A 242 -21.33 -16.30 20.04
N GLU A 243 -22.42 -16.25 19.26
CA GLU A 243 -23.65 -17.00 19.54
C GLU A 243 -23.39 -18.52 19.59
N LYS A 244 -22.65 -19.06 18.60
CA LYS A 244 -22.26 -20.49 18.60
C LYS A 244 -21.34 -20.87 19.77
N ALA A 245 -20.45 -19.97 20.18
CA ALA A 245 -19.60 -20.20 21.35
C ALA A 245 -20.43 -20.19 22.64
N ASN A 246 -21.41 -19.28 22.74
CA ASN A 246 -22.31 -19.19 23.88
C ASN A 246 -23.21 -20.44 23.98
N GLN A 247 -23.76 -20.93 22.87
CA GLN A 247 -24.52 -22.19 22.82
C GLN A 247 -23.70 -23.40 23.27
N ARG A 248 -22.41 -23.47 22.87
CA ARG A 248 -21.49 -24.52 23.33
C ARG A 248 -21.20 -24.41 24.83
N ALA A 249 -21.02 -23.19 25.33
CA ALA A 249 -20.81 -22.95 26.76
C ALA A 249 -22.04 -23.37 27.58
N GLU A 250 -23.24 -23.02 27.14
CA GLU A 250 -24.50 -23.45 27.78
C GLU A 250 -24.67 -24.97 27.74
N ALA A 251 -24.31 -25.62 26.63
CA ALA A 251 -24.35 -27.08 26.53
C ALA A 251 -23.38 -27.74 27.52
N ALA A 252 -22.14 -27.27 27.58
CA ALA A 252 -21.16 -27.75 28.55
C ALA A 252 -21.60 -27.51 29.99
N GLN A 253 -22.23 -26.36 30.28
CA GLN A 253 -22.75 -26.07 31.61
C GLN A 253 -23.87 -27.05 32.02
N ARG A 254 -24.80 -27.35 31.11
CA ARG A 254 -25.85 -28.36 31.35
C ARG A 254 -25.28 -29.75 31.62
N GLU A 255 -24.21 -30.15 30.91
CA GLU A 255 -23.53 -31.43 31.18
C GLU A 255 -22.87 -31.45 32.57
N VAL A 256 -22.22 -30.36 32.97
CA VAL A 256 -21.62 -30.24 34.32
C VAL A 256 -22.70 -30.32 35.40
N GLU A 257 -23.84 -29.66 35.21
CA GLU A 257 -24.97 -29.73 36.13
C GLU A 257 -25.51 -31.16 36.22
N SER A 258 -25.72 -31.84 35.09
CA SER A 258 -26.15 -33.24 35.06
C SER A 258 -25.17 -34.19 35.77
N LEU A 259 -23.86 -34.03 35.53
CA LEU A 259 -22.84 -34.83 36.20
C LEU A 259 -22.80 -34.58 37.71
N ARG A 260 -23.02 -33.33 38.16
CA ARG A 260 -23.12 -32.99 39.58
C ARG A 260 -24.34 -33.66 40.22
N GLU A 261 -25.49 -33.66 39.55
CA GLU A 261 -26.69 -34.36 40.03
C GLU A 261 -26.47 -35.87 40.11
N GLN A 262 -25.84 -36.48 39.10
CA GLN A 262 -25.47 -37.90 39.12
C GLN A 262 -24.53 -38.22 40.29
N LEU A 263 -23.50 -37.40 40.50
CA LEU A 263 -22.56 -37.59 41.61
C LEU A 263 -23.27 -37.47 42.97
N ALA A 264 -24.19 -36.51 43.12
CA ALA A 264 -24.99 -36.37 44.32
C ALA A 264 -25.89 -37.58 44.57
N SER A 265 -26.52 -38.13 43.51
CA SER A 265 -27.32 -39.35 43.56
C SER A 265 -26.50 -40.57 44.01
N VAL A 266 -25.33 -40.79 43.41
CA VAL A 266 -24.41 -41.87 43.79
C VAL A 266 -23.93 -41.72 45.23
N ASN A 267 -23.56 -40.50 45.66
CA ASN A 267 -23.13 -40.24 47.04
C ASN A 267 -24.25 -40.51 48.04
N SER A 268 -25.49 -40.11 47.72
CA SER A 268 -26.68 -40.43 48.52
C SER A 268 -26.90 -41.95 48.63
N SER A 269 -26.78 -42.67 47.50
CA SER A 269 -26.90 -44.13 47.45
C SER A 269 -25.84 -44.83 48.31
N ILE A 270 -24.58 -44.39 48.24
CA ILE A 270 -23.47 -44.92 49.06
C ILE A 270 -23.75 -44.67 50.56
N ARG A 271 -24.20 -43.46 50.93
CA ARG A 271 -24.54 -43.15 52.33
C ARG A 271 -25.68 -44.03 52.86
N LEU A 272 -26.71 -44.28 52.05
CA LEU A 272 -27.80 -45.17 52.41
C LEU A 272 -27.34 -46.64 52.55
N ALA A 273 -26.41 -47.09 51.69
CA ALA A 273 -25.85 -48.44 51.77
C ALA A 273 -24.91 -48.65 52.98
N CYS A 274 -24.18 -47.62 53.40
CA CYS A 274 -23.23 -47.70 54.52
C CYS A 274 -23.86 -47.47 55.92
N CYS A 275 -25.11 -47.02 55.99
CA CYS A 275 -25.82 -46.73 57.25
C CYS A 275 -26.85 -47.79 57.64
N SER A 276 -26.63 -49.07 57.28
CA SER A 276 -27.39 -50.18 57.88
C SER A 276 -26.83 -50.51 59.26
N PRO A 277 -27.64 -50.56 60.34
CA PRO A 277 -27.14 -50.88 61.66
C PRO A 277 -26.59 -52.31 61.68
N GLN A 278 -25.31 -52.43 62.04
CA GLN A 278 -24.59 -53.68 62.14
C GLN A 278 -25.10 -54.48 63.35
N GLY A 279 -25.85 -55.55 63.09
CA GLY A 279 -26.09 -56.61 64.07
C GLY A 279 -24.85 -57.48 64.26
N PRO A 280 -24.60 -58.03 65.47
CA PRO A 280 -23.40 -58.78 65.76
C PRO A 280 -23.57 -60.22 65.26
N SER A 281 -23.01 -60.54 64.10
CA SER A 281 -22.74 -61.94 63.74
C SER A 281 -21.45 -61.99 62.95
N GLY A 282 -20.45 -62.63 63.54
CA GLY A 282 -19.22 -62.96 62.86
C GLY A 282 -19.54 -63.97 61.76
N ASP A 283 -19.43 -63.53 60.51
CA ASP A 283 -19.05 -64.41 59.43
C ASP A 283 -18.31 -63.63 58.37
N LYS A 284 -17.31 -64.32 57.82
CA LYS A 284 -16.23 -63.80 56.99
C LYS A 284 -16.71 -62.80 55.95
N VAL A 285 -16.07 -61.63 56.00
CA VAL A 285 -16.04 -60.62 54.94
C VAL A 285 -15.67 -61.30 53.62
N ASN A 286 -16.69 -61.61 52.81
CA ASN A 286 -16.55 -61.83 51.38
C ASN A 286 -17.54 -60.89 50.71
N PHE A 287 -17.27 -59.59 50.84
CA PHE A 287 -17.82 -58.61 49.93
C PHE A 287 -17.07 -58.77 48.60
N ALA A 288 -17.50 -59.77 47.82
CA ALA A 288 -17.01 -60.02 46.47
C ALA A 288 -17.40 -58.82 45.60
N LEU A 289 -16.51 -57.83 45.56
CA LEU A 289 -16.46 -56.76 44.59
C LEU A 289 -16.30 -57.38 43.19
N CYS A 290 -17.41 -57.60 42.50
CA CYS A 290 -17.45 -57.88 41.06
C CYS A 290 -17.03 -56.65 40.21
N SER A 291 -15.92 -56.00 40.57
CA SER A 291 -15.32 -54.86 39.85
C SER A 291 -13.82 -55.03 39.61
N GLY A 292 -13.12 -55.86 40.38
CA GLY A 292 -11.67 -56.07 40.25
C GLY A 292 -11.25 -56.62 38.87
N PRO A 293 -11.74 -57.80 38.44
CA PRO A 293 -11.29 -58.42 37.19
C PRO A 293 -11.60 -57.61 35.93
N ARG A 294 -12.72 -56.88 35.91
CA ARG A 294 -13.12 -56.01 34.78
C ARG A 294 -12.25 -54.75 34.71
N LEU A 295 -11.91 -54.17 35.85
CA LEU A 295 -11.00 -53.02 35.93
C LEU A 295 -9.56 -53.43 35.58
N GLU A 296 -9.10 -54.58 36.04
CA GLU A 296 -7.79 -55.13 35.68
C GLU A 296 -7.68 -55.40 34.17
N ALA A 297 -8.71 -55.99 33.55
CA ALA A 297 -8.74 -56.20 32.10
C ALA A 297 -8.77 -54.87 31.31
N ALA A 298 -9.50 -53.87 31.80
CA ALA A 298 -9.54 -52.54 31.19
C ALA A 298 -8.18 -51.83 31.30
N LEU A 299 -7.52 -51.94 32.46
CA LEU A 299 -6.19 -51.37 32.70
C LEU A 299 -5.15 -52.04 31.80
N ALA A 300 -5.14 -53.37 31.73
CA ALA A 300 -4.28 -54.12 30.81
C ALA A 300 -4.57 -53.84 29.32
N SER A 301 -5.81 -53.46 28.97
CA SER A 301 -6.15 -52.98 27.62
C SER A 301 -5.56 -51.59 27.36
N LYS A 302 -5.67 -50.68 28.32
CA LYS A 302 -5.10 -49.33 28.22
C LYS A 302 -3.57 -49.35 28.21
N ASP A 303 -2.92 -50.23 28.97
CA ASP A 303 -1.46 -50.39 28.93
C ASP A 303 -0.97 -50.88 27.57
N ARG A 304 -1.68 -51.83 26.94
CA ARG A 304 -1.38 -52.27 25.57
C ARG A 304 -1.55 -51.13 24.56
N GLU A 305 -2.58 -50.32 24.73
CA GLU A 305 -2.83 -49.16 23.89
C GLU A 305 -1.75 -48.07 24.08
N ILE A 306 -1.31 -47.82 25.31
CA ILE A 306 -0.19 -46.92 25.61
C ILE A 306 1.07 -47.42 24.90
N LEU A 307 1.40 -48.71 24.99
CA LEU A 307 2.56 -49.29 24.31
C LEU A 307 2.47 -49.18 22.79
N ARG A 308 1.27 -49.33 22.22
CA ARG A 308 1.05 -49.15 20.78
C ARG A 308 1.26 -47.69 20.38
N LEU A 309 0.64 -46.75 21.08
CA LEU A 309 0.80 -45.32 20.82
C LEU A 309 2.25 -44.86 20.98
N LEU A 310 2.99 -45.39 21.96
CA LEU A 310 4.42 -45.11 22.11
C LEU A 310 5.25 -45.57 20.90
N LYS A 311 4.94 -46.76 20.35
CA LYS A 311 5.59 -47.24 19.12
C LYS A 311 5.22 -46.40 17.91
N ASP A 312 3.95 -45.99 17.80
CA ASP A 312 3.48 -45.13 16.70
C ASP A 312 4.15 -43.76 16.76
N VAL A 313 4.27 -43.16 17.95
CA VAL A 313 5.01 -41.91 18.16
C VAL A 313 6.48 -42.07 17.78
N GLN A 314 7.13 -43.15 18.20
CA GLN A 314 8.53 -43.41 17.85
C GLN A 314 8.70 -43.58 16.33
N HIS A 315 7.81 -44.33 15.67
CA HIS A 315 7.83 -44.51 14.23
C HIS A 315 7.62 -43.19 13.48
N LEU A 316 6.65 -42.38 13.91
CA LEU A 316 6.40 -41.06 13.32
C LEU A 316 7.58 -40.12 13.53
N GLN A 317 8.24 -40.15 14.69
CA GLN A 317 9.44 -39.36 14.96
C GLN A 317 10.59 -39.75 14.03
N SER A 318 10.84 -41.06 13.84
CA SER A 318 11.86 -41.55 12.91
C SER A 318 11.54 -41.18 11.46
N SER A 319 10.29 -41.34 11.02
CA SER A 319 9.88 -40.96 9.66
C SER A 319 9.97 -39.45 9.42
N LEU A 320 9.66 -38.65 10.44
CA LEU A 320 9.80 -37.19 10.36
C LEU A 320 11.27 -36.80 10.27
N GLN A 321 12.14 -37.41 11.09
CA GLN A 321 13.58 -37.18 11.03
C GLN A 321 14.17 -37.58 9.65
N GLU A 322 13.79 -38.74 9.12
CA GLU A 322 14.21 -39.17 7.77
C GLU A 322 13.76 -38.18 6.68
N LEU A 323 12.53 -37.67 6.78
CA LEU A 323 12.02 -36.68 5.84
C LEU A 323 12.76 -35.33 5.97
N GLU A 324 13.04 -34.89 7.20
CA GLU A 324 13.84 -33.68 7.47
C GLU A 324 15.24 -33.83 6.88
N GLU A 325 15.93 -34.95 7.14
CA GLU A 325 17.26 -35.23 6.59
C GLU A 325 17.26 -35.29 5.05
N ALA A 326 16.26 -35.96 4.46
CA ALA A 326 16.10 -36.02 3.00
C ALA A 326 15.88 -34.63 2.39
N SER A 327 15.04 -33.80 3.02
CA SER A 327 14.77 -32.44 2.58
C SER A 327 15.99 -31.54 2.71
N ALA A 328 16.75 -31.65 3.82
CA ALA A 328 17.98 -30.90 4.05
C ALA A 328 19.05 -31.24 3.00
N ASN A 329 19.19 -32.53 2.66
CA ASN A 329 20.09 -32.97 1.60
C ASN A 329 19.68 -32.42 0.23
N GLN A 330 18.38 -32.43 -0.08
CA GLN A 330 17.87 -31.88 -1.33
C GLN A 330 18.10 -30.36 -1.43
N ILE A 331 17.91 -29.63 -0.34
CA ILE A 331 18.21 -28.19 -0.27
C ILE A 331 19.70 -27.96 -0.52
N ALA A 332 20.58 -28.69 0.18
CA ALA A 332 22.03 -28.56 0.01
C ALA A 332 22.50 -28.86 -1.42
N ASP A 333 21.87 -29.83 -2.09
CA ASP A 333 22.17 -30.14 -3.49
C ASP A 333 21.69 -29.05 -4.46
N LEU A 334 20.51 -28.48 -4.24
CA LEU A 334 20.00 -27.35 -5.02
C LEU A 334 20.84 -26.09 -4.80
N GLU A 335 21.25 -25.81 -3.58
CA GLU A 335 22.16 -24.71 -3.24
C GLU A 335 23.50 -24.87 -3.97
N ARG A 336 24.09 -26.07 -3.96
CA ARG A 336 25.35 -26.35 -4.70
C ARG A 336 25.19 -26.18 -6.21
N GLN A 337 24.04 -26.56 -6.76
CA GLN A 337 23.76 -26.33 -8.18
C GLN A 337 23.59 -24.85 -8.51
N LEU A 338 22.93 -24.09 -7.62
CA LEU A 338 22.75 -22.66 -7.77
C LEU A 338 24.11 -21.95 -7.76
N THR A 339 24.98 -22.25 -6.80
CA THR A 339 26.33 -21.67 -6.74
C THR A 339 27.14 -21.98 -8.00
N ALA A 340 27.14 -23.24 -8.45
CA ALA A 340 27.83 -23.64 -9.68
C ALA A 340 27.31 -22.90 -10.92
N LYS A 341 25.98 -22.66 -11.02
CA LYS A 341 25.40 -21.89 -12.12
C LYS A 341 25.73 -20.40 -12.01
N SER A 342 25.70 -19.81 -10.82
CA SER A 342 26.09 -18.43 -10.59
C SER A 342 27.55 -18.18 -10.98
N GLU A 343 28.48 -19.05 -10.57
CA GLU A 343 29.90 -18.96 -10.98
C GLU A 343 30.08 -19.09 -12.50
N ALA A 344 29.25 -19.90 -13.17
CA ALA A 344 29.29 -20.03 -14.62
C ALA A 344 28.77 -18.76 -15.32
N ILE A 345 27.71 -18.13 -14.79
CA ILE A 345 27.17 -16.87 -15.28
C ILE A 345 28.20 -15.76 -15.13
N GLU A 346 28.81 -15.61 -13.94
CA GLU A 346 29.86 -14.62 -13.67
C GLU A 346 31.01 -14.74 -14.69
N LYS A 347 31.50 -15.96 -14.95
CA LYS A 347 32.53 -16.21 -15.97
C LYS A 347 32.10 -15.83 -17.40
N LEU A 348 30.81 -15.95 -17.73
CA LEU A 348 30.28 -15.54 -19.03
C LEU A 348 30.11 -14.02 -19.12
N GLU A 349 29.68 -13.38 -18.04
CA GLU A 349 29.60 -11.93 -17.93
C GLU A 349 30.99 -11.29 -18.02
N GLU A 350 32.00 -11.84 -17.34
CA GLU A 350 33.39 -11.41 -17.47
C GLU A 350 33.89 -11.52 -18.92
N LYS A 351 33.58 -12.62 -19.61
CA LYS A 351 33.95 -12.80 -21.02
C LYS A 351 33.23 -11.80 -21.94
N LEU A 352 31.96 -11.51 -21.68
CA LEU A 352 31.19 -10.54 -22.44
C LEU A 352 31.73 -9.12 -22.23
N GLN A 353 32.04 -8.78 -20.98
CA GLN A 353 32.62 -7.49 -20.61
C GLN A 353 34.02 -7.31 -21.23
N ALA A 354 34.83 -8.37 -21.27
CA ALA A 354 36.13 -8.36 -21.94
C ALA A 354 36.02 -8.14 -23.47
N GLN A 355 34.82 -8.24 -24.05
CA GLN A 355 34.54 -8.00 -25.48
C GLN A 355 33.76 -6.68 -25.72
N SER A 356 33.69 -5.78 -24.73
CA SER A 356 32.89 -4.55 -24.84
C SER A 356 33.36 -3.56 -25.92
N ASP A 357 34.64 -3.63 -26.30
CA ASP A 357 35.28 -2.79 -27.32
C ASP A 357 35.01 -3.27 -28.76
N TYR A 358 34.31 -4.38 -28.94
CA TYR A 358 34.07 -4.99 -30.25
C TYR A 358 33.39 -4.04 -31.25
N GLU A 359 32.33 -3.33 -30.85
CA GLU A 359 31.64 -2.41 -31.77
C GLU A 359 32.49 -1.18 -32.10
N GLU A 360 33.28 -0.66 -31.15
CA GLU A 360 34.22 0.43 -31.40
C GLU A 360 35.24 0.02 -32.46
N ILE A 361 35.94 -1.10 -32.24
CA ILE A 361 36.91 -1.66 -33.20
C ILE A 361 36.26 -1.91 -34.56
N LYS A 362 35.03 -2.44 -34.60
CA LYS A 362 34.27 -2.68 -35.84
C LYS A 362 33.94 -1.38 -36.58
N THR A 363 33.58 -0.31 -35.87
CA THR A 363 33.34 1.01 -36.48
C THR A 363 34.63 1.62 -37.01
N GLU A 364 35.73 1.59 -36.25
CA GLU A 364 37.04 2.05 -36.70
C GLU A 364 37.49 1.32 -37.96
N LEU A 365 37.36 0.00 -37.98
CA LEU A 365 37.66 -0.82 -39.16
C LEU A 365 36.76 -0.48 -40.36
N SER A 366 35.48 -0.19 -40.13
CA SER A 366 34.55 0.24 -41.18
C SER A 366 34.95 1.59 -41.77
N ILE A 367 35.31 2.56 -40.93
CA ILE A 367 35.81 3.87 -41.35
C ILE A 367 37.10 3.72 -42.14
N LEU A 368 38.07 2.95 -41.63
CA LEU A 368 39.33 2.67 -42.33
C LEU A 368 39.09 2.02 -43.70
N LYS A 369 38.11 1.11 -43.79
CA LYS A 369 37.72 0.50 -45.07
C LYS A 369 37.08 1.51 -46.02
N ALA A 370 36.17 2.35 -45.53
CA ALA A 370 35.54 3.41 -46.33
C ALA A 370 36.55 4.45 -46.82
N MET A 371 37.48 4.86 -45.96
CA MET A 371 38.59 5.76 -46.32
C MET A 371 39.51 5.13 -47.38
N LYS A 372 39.85 3.85 -47.25
CA LYS A 372 40.63 3.12 -48.26
C LYS A 372 39.90 3.07 -49.61
N LEU A 373 38.59 2.80 -49.60
CA LEU A 373 37.77 2.80 -50.81
C LEU A 373 37.73 4.20 -51.45
N ALA A 374 37.43 5.26 -50.70
CA ALA A 374 37.42 6.64 -51.20
C ALA A 374 38.78 7.09 -51.77
N SER A 375 39.88 6.69 -51.12
CA SER A 375 41.25 6.94 -51.60
C SER A 375 41.55 6.20 -52.92
N SER A 376 40.86 5.08 -53.17
CA SER A 376 40.97 4.33 -54.42
C SER A 376 40.10 4.96 -55.53
N THR A 377 38.96 5.59 -55.20
CA THR A 377 38.04 6.22 -56.17
C THR A 377 38.46 7.62 -56.64
N CYS A 378 39.25 8.36 -55.85
CA CYS A 378 39.79 9.67 -56.25
C CYS A 378 41.01 9.60 -57.20
N ASN A 379 41.42 8.40 -57.61
CA ASN A 379 42.51 8.21 -58.56
C ASN A 379 41.99 7.64 -59.89
N LEU A 380 42.01 8.41 -60.98
CA LEU A 380 42.06 7.84 -62.34
C LEU A 380 42.49 8.87 -63.42
N PRO A 381 43.24 8.51 -64.50
CA PRO A 381 44.14 7.38 -64.70
C PRO A 381 45.59 7.83 -65.01
N GLN A 382 46.60 7.21 -64.40
CA GLN A 382 47.82 6.93 -65.15
C GLN A 382 48.58 5.74 -64.56
N GLY A 383 48.60 4.66 -65.33
CA GLY A 383 49.80 3.89 -65.61
C GLY A 383 50.48 3.15 -64.47
N MET A 384 50.12 1.86 -64.40
CA MET A 384 51.02 0.72 -64.18
C MET A 384 51.36 0.25 -62.76
N ALA A 385 51.15 -1.07 -62.63
CA ALA A 385 51.87 -2.05 -61.81
C ALA A 385 51.52 -2.19 -60.32
N LYS A 386 50.65 -3.19 -60.07
CA LYS A 386 50.76 -4.15 -58.95
C LYS A 386 52.20 -4.72 -58.82
N PRO A 387 52.63 -5.23 -57.64
CA PRO A 387 51.82 -6.08 -56.77
C PRO A 387 51.78 -5.69 -55.29
N GLU A 388 50.54 -5.59 -54.81
CA GLU A 388 50.13 -5.86 -53.44
C GLU A 388 50.11 -7.39 -53.26
N ASP A 389 51.06 -7.97 -52.51
CA ASP A 389 50.94 -9.36 -51.99
C ASP A 389 51.89 -9.67 -50.81
N SER A 390 52.64 -8.70 -50.27
CA SER A 390 53.65 -8.98 -49.21
C SER A 390 53.20 -8.66 -47.77
N LEU A 391 52.01 -8.09 -47.55
CA LEU A 391 51.60 -7.60 -46.22
C LEU A 391 50.38 -8.32 -45.62
N LEU A 392 49.81 -9.31 -46.33
CA LEU A 392 48.70 -10.13 -45.83
C LEU A 392 49.14 -11.28 -44.92
N ILE A 393 50.39 -11.75 -45.04
CA ILE A 393 50.93 -12.87 -44.26
C ILE A 393 51.20 -12.52 -42.79
N ALA A 394 51.35 -11.23 -42.45
CA ALA A 394 51.65 -10.82 -41.08
C ALA A 394 50.41 -10.78 -40.15
N LYS A 395 49.19 -10.79 -40.70
CA LYS A 395 47.97 -10.59 -39.92
C LYS A 395 47.37 -11.91 -39.37
N GLU A 396 47.83 -13.05 -39.87
CA GLU A 396 47.35 -14.39 -39.44
C GLU A 396 48.14 -14.97 -38.24
N ALA A 397 49.20 -14.31 -37.77
CA ALA A 397 50.04 -14.83 -36.69
C ALA A 397 49.65 -14.38 -35.27
N PHE A 398 48.69 -13.46 -35.10
CA PHE A 398 48.43 -12.79 -33.81
C PHE A 398 47.17 -13.24 -33.04
N PHE A 399 46.43 -14.22 -33.54
CA PHE A 399 45.34 -14.84 -32.78
C PHE A 399 45.58 -16.35 -32.63
N PRO A 400 45.96 -16.84 -31.44
CA PRO A 400 45.83 -18.25 -31.13
C PRO A 400 44.32 -18.57 -31.12
N ALA A 401 43.83 -19.27 -32.15
CA ALA A 401 42.49 -19.83 -32.11
C ALA A 401 42.40 -20.81 -30.94
N GLN A 402 41.78 -20.36 -29.85
CA GLN A 402 41.50 -21.19 -28.68
C GLN A 402 40.47 -22.24 -29.10
N LYS A 403 40.96 -23.45 -29.37
CA LYS A 403 40.11 -24.62 -29.65
C LYS A 403 39.37 -24.97 -28.36
N PHE A 404 38.12 -24.53 -28.24
CA PHE A 404 37.20 -25.16 -27.29
C PHE A 404 36.86 -26.55 -27.83
N LEU A 405 37.62 -27.54 -27.37
CA LEU A 405 37.26 -28.95 -27.42
C LEU A 405 36.01 -29.11 -26.56
N LEU A 406 34.84 -28.99 -27.17
CA LEU A 406 33.58 -29.37 -26.54
C LEU A 406 33.51 -30.90 -26.60
N GLU A 407 34.20 -31.59 -25.69
CA GLU A 407 33.91 -32.99 -25.40
C GLU A 407 32.53 -33.05 -24.73
N LYS A 408 31.54 -33.46 -25.53
CA LYS A 408 30.24 -33.89 -25.05
C LYS A 408 30.35 -35.40 -24.78
N PRO A 409 30.11 -35.90 -23.56
CA PRO A 409 29.77 -37.30 -23.37
C PRO A 409 28.33 -37.48 -23.85
N SER A 410 28.18 -38.25 -24.92
CA SER A 410 26.89 -38.71 -25.43
C SER A 410 26.38 -39.93 -24.64
N LEU A 411 25.05 -40.02 -24.57
CA LEU A 411 24.20 -41.21 -24.46
C LEU A 411 23.82 -41.70 -23.04
N LEU A 412 22.52 -41.53 -22.72
CA LEU A 412 21.48 -42.56 -22.89
C LEU A 412 20.14 -41.81 -23.10
N ALA A 413 19.65 -41.69 -24.34
CA ALA A 413 18.78 -42.64 -25.05
C ALA A 413 17.38 -42.77 -24.42
N SER A 414 16.38 -42.15 -25.06
CA SER A 414 15.20 -42.88 -25.51
C SER A 414 14.50 -42.19 -26.70
N PRO A 415 13.95 -42.97 -27.64
CA PRO A 415 13.51 -42.53 -28.98
C PRO A 415 12.01 -42.17 -28.97
N GLU A 416 11.53 -41.23 -29.78
CA GLU A 416 10.86 -41.38 -31.09
C GLU A 416 10.03 -40.07 -31.21
N GLU A 417 9.72 -39.40 -32.31
CA GLU A 417 9.93 -39.49 -33.75
C GLU A 417 9.66 -38.06 -34.30
N ASP A 418 10.31 -37.73 -35.41
CA ASP A 418 10.21 -36.50 -36.25
C ASP A 418 8.91 -36.53 -37.10
N PRO A 419 8.59 -35.63 -38.08
CA PRO A 419 8.99 -34.24 -38.39
C PRO A 419 7.80 -33.32 -38.76
N SER A 420 8.11 -32.10 -39.24
CA SER A 420 7.44 -31.36 -40.35
C SER A 420 6.88 -30.00 -39.92
N GLU A 421 7.66 -28.92 -40.05
CA GLU A 421 7.82 -28.04 -41.23
C GLU A 421 6.79 -26.89 -41.29
N ASP A 422 7.37 -25.71 -41.15
CA ASP A 422 7.16 -24.50 -41.96
C ASP A 422 6.16 -23.40 -41.53
N ASP A 423 6.66 -22.21 -41.84
CA ASP A 423 6.23 -20.85 -41.58
C ASP A 423 4.73 -20.55 -41.76
N SER A 424 4.21 -19.59 -40.97
CA SER A 424 3.70 -18.33 -41.55
C SER A 424 3.18 -17.37 -40.47
N ILE A 425 3.75 -16.18 -40.47
CA ILE A 425 3.31 -14.95 -39.81
C ILE A 425 1.93 -14.52 -40.34
N LYS A 426 0.94 -14.24 -39.48
CA LYS A 426 -0.02 -13.12 -39.65
C LYS A 426 -0.94 -12.87 -38.45
N ASP A 427 -1.00 -11.60 -38.05
CA ASP A 427 -2.06 -10.98 -37.25
C ASP A 427 -3.48 -11.24 -37.79
N SER A 428 -4.45 -11.47 -36.90
CA SER A 428 -5.79 -10.85 -36.93
C SER A 428 -6.62 -11.18 -35.67
N LEU A 429 -7.34 -10.16 -35.21
CA LEU A 429 -8.30 -10.14 -34.12
C LEU A 429 -9.52 -11.04 -34.35
N GLY A 430 -10.01 -11.60 -33.24
CA GLY A 430 -11.42 -11.88 -32.99
C GLY A 430 -11.91 -13.28 -33.35
N THR A 431 -12.36 -14.06 -32.36
CA THR A 431 -13.78 -14.39 -32.11
C THR A 431 -13.83 -15.45 -31.00
N GLU A 432 -14.81 -15.30 -30.11
CA GLU A 432 -15.13 -16.23 -29.04
C GLU A 432 -15.22 -17.69 -29.49
N GLN A 433 -14.69 -18.59 -28.67
CA GLN A 433 -15.27 -19.91 -28.50
C GLN A 433 -14.91 -20.52 -27.13
N SER A 434 -15.95 -20.68 -26.33
CA SER A 434 -16.06 -21.44 -25.09
C SER A 434 -15.62 -22.89 -25.24
N TYR A 435 -15.11 -23.50 -24.16
CA TYR A 435 -15.34 -24.88 -23.64
C TYR A 435 -14.32 -25.17 -22.51
N PRO A 436 -14.49 -26.19 -21.65
CA PRO A 436 -15.59 -26.44 -20.72
C PRO A 436 -15.09 -26.48 -19.25
N SER A 437 -16.02 -26.33 -18.30
CA SER A 437 -15.77 -26.51 -16.85
C SER A 437 -15.29 -27.94 -16.52
N PRO A 438 -14.36 -28.12 -15.55
CA PRO A 438 -14.09 -29.43 -14.97
C PRO A 438 -15.26 -29.86 -14.08
N GLN A 439 -15.80 -31.04 -14.35
CA GLN A 439 -16.83 -31.70 -13.55
C GLN A 439 -16.31 -32.01 -12.15
N GLN A 440 -17.13 -31.68 -11.15
CA GLN A 440 -16.98 -32.11 -9.76
C GLN A 440 -17.08 -33.64 -9.67
N LEU A 441 -16.06 -34.27 -9.09
CA LEU A 441 -16.14 -35.65 -8.61
C LEU A 441 -17.08 -35.72 -7.38
N PRO A 442 -17.95 -36.74 -7.28
CA PRO A 442 -18.82 -36.92 -6.12
C PRO A 442 -18.04 -37.51 -4.93
N PRO A 443 -18.43 -37.19 -3.68
CA PRO A 443 -17.83 -37.76 -2.48
C PRO A 443 -18.27 -39.23 -2.25
N PRO A 444 -17.46 -40.05 -1.57
CA PRO A 444 -17.75 -41.47 -1.32
C PRO A 444 -18.89 -41.66 -0.30
N PRO A 445 -19.62 -42.80 -0.34
CA PRO A 445 -20.76 -43.03 0.53
C PRO A 445 -20.33 -43.41 1.96
N GLY A 446 -20.85 -42.68 2.95
CA GLY A 446 -20.81 -43.04 4.37
C GLY A 446 -21.98 -43.97 4.75
N PRO A 447 -21.88 -44.67 5.89
CA PRO A 447 -22.75 -45.80 6.23
C PRO A 447 -24.17 -45.36 6.60
N GLU A 448 -25.14 -46.20 6.20
CA GLU A 448 -26.58 -46.00 6.38
C GLU A 448 -27.02 -46.18 7.82
N ASP A 449 -27.98 -45.35 8.27
CA ASP A 449 -28.98 -45.72 9.27
C ASP A 449 -30.34 -45.09 8.90
N PRO A 450 -31.49 -45.78 9.12
CA PRO A 450 -32.75 -45.50 8.44
C PRO A 450 -33.77 -44.71 9.30
N LEU A 451 -34.89 -44.33 8.66
CA LEU A 451 -36.16 -43.77 9.20
C LEU A 451 -36.13 -42.22 9.31
N SER A 452 -36.97 -41.39 8.66
CA SER A 452 -38.37 -41.49 8.22
C SER A 452 -38.73 -40.29 7.30
N PRO A 453 -39.90 -40.30 6.62
CA PRO A 453 -40.16 -39.51 5.40
C PRO A 453 -40.82 -38.15 5.67
N SER A 454 -40.69 -37.23 4.70
CA SER A 454 -41.62 -36.11 4.52
C SER A 454 -42.61 -36.46 3.39
N PRO A 455 -43.88 -36.03 3.49
CA PRO A 455 -44.39 -35.19 2.40
C PRO A 455 -45.44 -34.13 2.81
N GLY A 456 -45.41 -32.99 2.11
CA GLY A 456 -46.60 -32.36 1.52
C GLY A 456 -47.51 -31.49 2.38
N GLN A 457 -47.34 -30.16 2.24
CA GLN A 457 -48.33 -29.10 1.92
C GLN A 457 -49.72 -28.98 2.61
N PRO A 458 -50.36 -27.77 2.57
CA PRO A 458 -51.05 -27.16 3.70
C PRO A 458 -52.59 -27.28 3.67
N LEU A 459 -53.23 -27.23 4.86
CA LEU A 459 -54.69 -27.09 4.98
C LEU A 459 -55.11 -26.30 6.25
N LEU A 460 -55.74 -25.16 5.98
CA LEU A 460 -56.86 -24.49 6.65
C LEU A 460 -57.41 -25.02 8.01
N GLY A 461 -57.39 -24.14 9.02
CA GLY A 461 -58.44 -23.92 10.06
C GLY A 461 -58.69 -25.04 11.10
N PRO A 462 -59.38 -24.77 12.24
CA PRO A 462 -60.36 -23.70 12.47
C PRO A 462 -60.16 -22.87 13.75
N GLY A 463 -60.83 -21.71 13.78
CA GLY A 463 -60.89 -20.79 14.91
C GLY A 463 -61.77 -21.28 16.07
N LEU A 464 -61.44 -20.78 17.26
CA LEU A 464 -62.30 -20.78 18.44
C LEU A 464 -62.78 -19.34 18.65
N GLY A 465 -64.10 -19.16 18.62
CA GLY A 465 -64.81 -17.89 18.73
C GLY A 465 -65.01 -17.40 20.17
N PRO A 466 -65.63 -16.21 20.33
CA PRO A 466 -65.72 -15.49 21.59
C PRO A 466 -67.01 -15.75 22.38
N ASP A 467 -66.97 -15.34 23.65
CA ASP A 467 -68.05 -15.38 24.65
C ASP A 467 -69.31 -14.55 24.30
N GLY A 468 -70.48 -15.18 24.52
CA GLY A 468 -71.74 -14.59 25.03
C GLY A 468 -72.74 -13.94 24.05
N PRO A 469 -73.97 -13.61 24.51
CA PRO A 469 -74.97 -14.48 25.18
C PRO A 469 -76.43 -14.27 24.69
N ARG A 470 -77.32 -15.24 24.95
CA ARG A 470 -78.82 -15.20 25.06
C ARG A 470 -79.29 -16.67 25.01
N THR A 471 -80.14 -17.22 25.87
CA THR A 471 -81.23 -16.71 26.71
C THR A 471 -81.51 -17.78 27.78
#